data_AF-A0A3M6K9W5-F1
#
_entry.id   AF-A0A3M6K9W5-F1
#
_cell.length_a   1.000
_cell.length_b   1.000
_cell.length_c   1.000
_cell.angle_alpha   90.00
_cell.angle_beta   90.00
_cell.angle_gamma   90.00
#
_symmetry.space_group_name_H-M   'P 1'
#
loop_
_entity.id
_entity.type
_entity.pdbx_description
1 polymer ?
#
loop_
_entity_poly.entity_id
_entity_poly.type
_entity_poly.pdbx_seq_one_letter_code
_entity_poly.pdbx_strand_id
1 'polypeptide(L)'
;MKIFHKPTCITCKKTISEIERMQTDIEKRDFFKEPFSESELKKIIKMTGKKPSELLRKRDKMYKMLDLENNKKTDAQIIKLMIKHPGLILRPIIISKNKAYVGKVDASKIK
;
A
#
# COMPACT_ATOMS: atom_id res chain seq x y z
N MET A 1 -6.51 13.75 -1.96
CA MET A 1 -6.23 12.30 -1.99
C MET A 1 -4.77 12.09 -1.60
N LYS A 2 -4.40 11.00 -0.89
CA LYS A 2 -2.98 10.71 -0.58
C LYS A 2 -2.52 9.48 -1.34
N ILE A 3 -1.35 9.54 -1.97
CA ILE A 3 -0.76 8.45 -2.73
C ILE A 3 0.60 8.13 -2.15
N PHE A 4 0.74 6.92 -1.62
CA PHE A 4 2.01 6.38 -1.17
C PHE A 4 2.58 5.49 -2.26
N HIS A 5 3.73 5.88 -2.78
CA HIS A 5 4.36 5.19 -3.88
C HIS A 5 5.87 5.18 -3.71
N LYS A 6 6.52 4.27 -4.43
CA LYS A 6 7.96 4.37 -4.66
C LYS A 6 8.19 5.15 -5.95
N PRO A 7 9.04 6.19 -5.98
CA PRO A 7 9.28 6.99 -7.19
C PRO A 7 9.81 6.17 -8.38
N THR A 8 10.46 5.03 -8.13
CA THR A 8 10.98 4.14 -9.18
C THR A 8 9.92 3.22 -9.81
N CYS A 9 8.65 3.28 -9.40
CA CYS A 9 7.62 2.36 -9.90
C CYS A 9 6.86 2.97 -11.10
N ILE A 10 7.08 2.40 -12.29
CA ILE A 10 6.42 2.81 -13.54
C ILE A 10 4.90 2.69 -13.44
N THR A 11 4.39 1.61 -12.84
CA THR A 11 2.95 1.41 -12.65
C THR A 11 2.33 2.48 -11.75
N CYS A 12 3.04 2.89 -10.69
CA CYS A 12 2.58 3.99 -9.82
C CYS A 12 2.53 5.31 -10.58
N LYS A 13 3.55 5.61 -11.40
CA LYS A 13 3.59 6.86 -12.21
C LYS A 13 2.39 6.95 -13.14
N LYS A 14 2.02 5.86 -13.83
CA LYS A 14 0.83 5.84 -14.70
C LYS A 14 -0.45 6.17 -13.93
N THR A 15 -0.69 5.49 -12.81
CA THR A 15 -1.88 5.73 -11.97
C THR A 15 -1.90 7.16 -11.43
N ILE A 16 -0.76 7.69 -10.98
CA ILE A 16 -0.65 9.07 -10.49
C ILE A 16 -1.02 10.06 -11.60
N SER A 17 -0.46 9.91 -12.80
CA SER A 17 -0.76 10.80 -13.93
C SER A 17 -2.23 10.73 -14.36
N GLU A 18 -2.87 9.57 -14.27
CA GLU A 18 -4.31 9.45 -14.52
C GLU A 18 -5.14 10.21 -13.48
N ILE A 19 -4.76 10.15 -12.20
CA ILE A 19 -5.47 10.85 -11.13
C ILE A 19 -5.22 12.37 -11.21
N GLU A 20 -4.00 12.81 -11.53
CA GLU A 20 -3.68 14.23 -11.76
C GLU A 20 -4.52 14.82 -12.89
N ARG A 21 -4.80 14.04 -13.94
CA ARG A 21 -5.71 14.46 -15.03
C ARG A 21 -7.15 14.68 -14.57
N MET A 22 -7.57 14.06 -13.47
CA MET A 22 -8.90 14.27 -12.88
C MET A 22 -8.97 15.55 -12.01
N GLN A 23 -7.96 16.43 -12.08
CA GLN A 23 -7.86 17.68 -11.31
C GLN A 23 -8.11 17.49 -9.80
N THR A 24 -7.70 16.35 -9.27
CA THR A 24 -7.83 16.05 -7.85
C THR A 24 -6.52 16.40 -7.15
N ASP A 25 -6.58 17.17 -6.07
CA ASP A 25 -5.43 17.40 -5.20
C ASP A 25 -4.87 16.07 -4.68
N ILE A 26 -3.65 15.75 -5.09
CA ILE A 26 -2.95 14.54 -4.65
C ILE A 26 -1.68 14.87 -3.86
N GLU A 27 -1.59 14.28 -2.68
CA GLU A 27 -0.40 14.35 -1.84
C GLU A 27 0.43 13.07 -2.09
N LYS A 28 1.62 13.22 -2.65
CA LYS A 28 2.53 12.09 -2.96
C LYS A 28 3.54 11.92 -1.82
N ARG A 29 3.55 10.76 -1.17
CA ARG A 29 4.49 10.44 -0.09
C ARG A 29 5.30 9.19 -0.41
N ASP A 30 6.62 9.26 -0.23
CA ASP A 30 7.50 8.10 -0.37
C ASP A 30 7.58 7.35 0.95
N PHE A 31 6.74 6.32 1.09
CA PHE A 31 6.71 5.49 2.30
C PHE A 31 7.96 4.61 2.47
N PHE A 32 8.85 4.57 1.48
CA PHE A 32 10.14 3.88 1.59
C PHE A 32 11.18 4.75 2.32
N LYS A 33 11.06 6.07 2.22
CA LYS A 33 11.85 7.04 3.01
C LYS A 33 11.20 7.31 4.36
N GLU A 34 9.88 7.46 4.36
CA GLU A 34 9.09 7.72 5.56
C GLU A 34 8.13 6.55 5.82
N PRO A 35 8.57 5.51 6.53
CA PRO A 35 7.71 4.37 6.81
C PRO A 35 6.48 4.77 7.61
N PHE A 36 5.38 4.05 7.38
CA PHE A 36 4.15 4.25 8.14
C PHE A 36 4.34 3.92 9.62
N SER A 37 3.69 4.69 10.47
CA SER A 37 3.51 4.33 11.88
C SER A 37 2.54 3.15 12.02
N GLU A 38 2.65 2.37 13.09
CA GLU A 38 1.75 1.23 13.33
C GLU A 38 0.27 1.64 13.34
N SER A 39 -0.05 2.75 14.01
CA SER A 39 -1.40 3.31 14.05
C SER A 39 -1.89 3.81 12.69
N GLU A 40 -1.00 4.38 11.87
CA GLU A 40 -1.33 4.87 10.54
C GLU A 40 -1.62 3.69 9.61
N LEU A 41 -0.74 2.69 9.58
CA LEU A 41 -0.91 1.50 8.76
C LEU A 41 -2.16 0.71 9.16
N LYS A 42 -2.46 0.56 10.46
CA LYS A 42 -3.71 -0.06 10.94
C LYS A 42 -4.95 0.66 10.40
N LYS A 43 -4.95 2.00 10.41
CA LYS A 43 -6.06 2.78 9.84
C LYS A 43 -6.19 2.53 8.34
N ILE A 44 -5.09 2.58 7.60
CA ILE A 44 -5.08 2.34 6.14
C ILE A 44 -5.65 0.95 5.83
N ILE A 45 -5.17 -0.09 6.50
CA ILE A 45 -5.65 -1.46 6.32
C ILE A 45 -7.15 -1.53 6.61
N LYS A 46 -7.62 -0.93 7.71
CA LYS A 46 -9.05 -0.88 8.03
C LYS A 46 -9.87 -0.18 6.93
N MET A 47 -9.35 0.89 6.33
CA MET A 47 -9.99 1.60 5.21
C MET A 47 -10.01 0.79 3.91
N THR A 48 -9.12 -0.19 3.74
CA THR A 48 -9.19 -1.13 2.61
C THR A 48 -10.30 -2.17 2.76
N GLY A 49 -10.74 -2.43 4.00
CA GLY A 49 -11.66 -3.52 4.32
C GLY A 49 -11.07 -4.92 4.14
N LYS A 50 -9.75 -5.02 3.91
CA LYS A 50 -9.04 -6.28 3.66
C LYS A 50 -8.12 -6.65 4.83
N LYS A 51 -7.70 -7.90 4.87
CA LYS A 51 -6.70 -8.36 5.85
C LYS A 51 -5.30 -7.84 5.48
N PRO A 52 -4.42 -7.57 6.45
CA PRO A 52 -3.00 -7.27 6.21
C PRO A 52 -2.33 -8.29 5.29
N SER A 53 -2.66 -9.57 5.42
CA SER A 53 -2.10 -10.65 4.58
C SER A 53 -2.40 -10.48 3.09
N GLU A 54 -3.56 -9.90 2.74
CA GLU A 54 -3.94 -9.67 1.33
C GLU A 54 -3.21 -8.49 0.71
N LEU A 55 -2.67 -7.61 1.54
CA LEU A 55 -1.94 -6.41 1.14
C LEU A 55 -0.45 -6.70 0.94
N LEU A 56 -0.03 -7.94 1.19
CA LEU A 56 1.33 -8.41 0.99
C LEU A 56 1.61 -8.72 -0.47
N ARG A 57 2.79 -8.31 -0.92
CA ARG A 57 3.32 -8.58 -2.23
C ARG A 57 3.91 -9.99 -2.26
N LYS A 58 3.09 -10.98 -2.63
CA LYS A 58 3.49 -12.40 -2.73
C LYS A 58 4.73 -12.68 -3.61
N ARG A 59 4.99 -11.80 -4.60
CA ARG A 59 6.16 -11.88 -5.48
C ARG A 59 7.46 -11.36 -4.83
N ASP A 60 7.39 -10.78 -3.64
CA ASP A 60 8.57 -10.25 -2.96
C ASP A 60 9.45 -11.37 -2.40
N LYS A 61 10.78 -11.20 -2.45
CA LYS A 61 11.72 -12.18 -1.90
C LYS A 61 11.50 -12.38 -0.40
N MET A 62 11.21 -11.29 0.33
CA MET A 62 10.96 -11.37 1.77
C MET A 62 9.69 -12.15 2.10
N TYR A 63 8.68 -12.12 1.23
CA TYR A 63 7.45 -12.89 1.44
C TYR A 63 7.73 -14.39 1.45
N LYS A 64 8.54 -14.86 0.49
CA LYS A 64 8.97 -16.27 0.42
C LYS A 64 9.96 -16.63 1.53
N MET A 65 10.90 -15.75 1.84
CA MET A 65 11.93 -15.99 2.85
C MET A 65 11.35 -16.08 4.27
N LEU A 66 10.29 -15.32 4.56
CA LEU A 66 9.58 -15.35 5.83
C LEU A 66 8.44 -16.39 5.86
N ASP A 67 8.29 -17.17 4.78
CA ASP A 67 7.27 -18.19 4.59
C ASP A 67 5.85 -17.71 4.98
N LEU A 68 5.50 -16.48 4.58
CA LEU A 68 4.24 -15.83 4.97
C LEU A 68 2.99 -16.51 4.39
N GLU A 69 3.17 -17.47 3.48
CA GLU A 69 2.10 -18.27 2.91
C GLU A 69 1.66 -19.40 3.85
N ASN A 70 2.60 -20.13 4.45
CA ASN A 70 2.30 -21.23 5.36
C ASN A 70 2.28 -20.78 6.83
N ASN A 71 3.03 -19.73 7.17
CA ASN A 71 3.11 -19.20 8.51
C ASN A 71 1.87 -18.33 8.76
N LYS A 72 0.88 -18.86 9.50
CA LYS A 72 -0.30 -18.11 9.97
C LYS A 72 0.14 -17.06 11.01
N LYS A 73 0.72 -15.97 10.53
CA LYS A 73 1.04 -14.79 11.36
C LYS A 73 -0.24 -14.03 11.67
N THR A 74 -0.29 -13.45 12.85
CA THR A 74 -1.40 -12.57 13.24
C THR A 74 -1.31 -11.24 12.51
N ASP A 75 -2.44 -10.55 12.39
CA ASP A 75 -2.52 -9.24 11.75
C ASP A 75 -1.49 -8.25 12.32
N ALA A 76 -1.32 -8.26 13.65
CA ALA A 76 -0.33 -7.43 14.33
C ALA A 76 1.12 -7.76 13.93
N GLN A 77 1.46 -9.04 13.75
CA GLN A 77 2.78 -9.45 13.28
C GLN A 77 3.03 -9.03 11.84
N ILE A 78 2.02 -9.16 10.98
CA ILE A 78 2.11 -8.74 9.57
C ILE A 78 2.30 -7.23 9.47
N ILE A 79 1.56 -6.46 10.27
CA ILE A 79 1.72 -5.00 10.33
C ILE A 79 3.15 -4.62 10.76
N LYS A 80 3.70 -5.26 11.79
CA LYS A 80 5.10 -5.04 12.20
C LYS A 80 6.09 -5.37 11.08
N LEU A 81 5.85 -6.47 10.35
CA LEU A 81 6.68 -6.85 9.20
C LEU A 81 6.58 -5.84 8.06
N MET A 82 5.40 -5.30 7.79
CA MET A 82 5.20 -4.26 6.77
C MET A 82 5.94 -2.96 7.10
N ILE A 83 5.96 -2.57 8.37
CA ILE A 83 6.70 -1.38 8.84
C ILE A 83 8.21 -1.62 8.73
N LYS A 84 8.67 -2.80 9.18
CA LYS A 84 10.09 -3.19 9.13
C LYS A 84 10.58 -3.39 7.69
N HIS A 85 9.70 -3.87 6.82
CA HIS A 85 9.99 -4.17 5.42
C HIS A 85 8.89 -3.59 4.51
N PRO A 86 8.94 -2.28 4.19
CA PRO A 86 7.94 -1.63 3.33
C PRO A 86 7.87 -2.24 1.92
N GLY A 87 8.93 -2.94 1.48
CA GLY A 87 8.93 -3.70 0.23
C GLY A 87 7.88 -4.82 0.14
N LEU A 88 7.43 -5.34 1.29
CA LEU A 88 6.36 -6.33 1.39
C LEU A 88 4.99 -5.76 1.05
N ILE A 89 4.79 -4.45 1.12
CA ILE A 89 3.48 -3.85 0.89
C ILE A 89 3.25 -3.72 -0.62
N LEU A 90 2.04 -4.09 -1.06
CA LEU A 90 1.57 -3.82 -2.42
C LEU A 90 1.54 -2.31 -2.69
N ARG A 91 1.86 -1.92 -3.93
CA ARG A 91 2.03 -0.51 -4.33
C ARG A 91 1.34 -0.27 -5.67
N PRO A 92 0.84 0.94 -5.95
CA PRO A 92 0.71 2.10 -5.04
C PRO A 92 -0.34 1.86 -3.93
N ILE A 93 -0.28 2.65 -2.85
CA ILE A 93 -1.34 2.77 -1.85
C ILE A 93 -2.00 4.13 -2.06
N ILE A 94 -3.31 4.17 -2.21
CA ILE A 94 -4.07 5.37 -2.52
C ILE A 94 -5.19 5.53 -1.50
N ILE A 95 -5.25 6.67 -0.84
CA ILE A 95 -6.27 7.02 0.15
C ILE A 95 -7.15 8.12 -0.41
N SER A 96 -8.44 7.83 -0.58
CA SER A 96 -9.47 8.76 -1.07
C SER A 96 -10.71 8.69 -0.20
N LYS A 97 -11.25 9.84 0.24
CA LYS A 97 -12.55 9.99 0.92
C LYS A 97 -12.95 8.81 1.81
N ASN A 98 -12.07 8.42 2.73
CA ASN A 98 -12.27 7.32 3.69
C ASN A 98 -12.05 5.87 3.21
N LYS A 99 -11.65 5.66 1.95
CA LYS A 99 -11.24 4.35 1.42
C LYS A 99 -9.76 4.33 1.11
N ALA A 100 -9.14 3.17 1.34
CA ALA A 100 -7.79 2.90 0.91
C ALA A 100 -7.80 1.83 -0.19
N TYR A 101 -7.00 2.05 -1.21
CA TYR A 101 -6.82 1.19 -2.35
C TYR A 101 -5.36 0.80 -2.43
N VAL A 102 -5.06 -0.47 -2.62
CA VAL A 102 -3.69 -0.97 -2.58
C VAL A 102 -3.44 -1.88 -3.77
N GLY A 103 -2.32 -1.63 -4.45
CA GLY A 103 -1.93 -2.35 -5.67
C GLY A 103 -2.38 -1.63 -6.94
N LYS A 104 -2.49 -2.38 -8.04
CA LYS A 104 -2.93 -1.83 -9.34
C LYS A 104 -4.42 -1.51 -9.27
N VAL A 105 -4.75 -0.24 -9.11
CA VAL A 105 -6.11 0.28 -9.15
C VAL A 105 -6.25 1.28 -10.28
N ASP A 106 -7.37 1.17 -11.00
CA ASP A 106 -7.76 2.11 -12.05
C ASP A 106 -8.20 3.43 -11.41
N ALA A 107 -7.68 4.57 -11.89
CA ALA A 107 -8.02 5.89 -11.35
C ALA A 107 -9.55 6.12 -11.31
N SER A 108 -10.28 5.63 -12.32
CA SER A 108 -11.74 5.74 -12.42
C SER A 108 -12.53 5.04 -11.30
N LYS A 109 -11.92 4.09 -10.58
CA LYS A 109 -12.53 3.38 -9.44
C LYS A 109 -12.30 4.11 -8.11
N ILE A 110 -11.47 5.16 -8.12
CA ILE A 110 -11.11 5.94 -6.94
C ILE A 110 -12.04 7.17 -6.93
N LYS A 111 -13.18 7.03 -6.25
CA LYS A 111 -14.21 8.08 -6.13
C LYS A 111 -14.21 8.74 -4.75
#